data_AF-A0A2G9M175-F1
#
_entry.id   AF-A0A2G9M175-F1
#
_cell.length_a   1.000
_cell.length_b   1.000
_cell.length_c   1.000
_cell.angle_alpha   90.00
_cell.angle_beta   90.00
_cell.angle_gamma   90.00
#
_symmetry.space_group_name_H-M   'P 1'
#
loop_
_entity.id
_entity.type
_entity.pdbx_description
1 polymer ?
#
loop_
_entity_poly.entity_id
_entity_poly.type
_entity_poly.pdbx_seq_one_letter_code
_entity_poly.pdbx_strand_id
1 'polypeptide(L)' 'HGRYSKPAITSWSMAGKKQSKKTDLRYQCTVCKKSSVQRVGKRSKKVELI' A
#
# COMPACT_ATOMS: atom_id res chain seq x y z
N HIS A 1 21.76 -3.40 33.78
CA HIS A 1 20.71 -4.18 33.09
C HIS A 1 19.90 -3.25 32.18
N GLY A 2 20.37 -3.02 30.95
CA GLY A 2 19.68 -2.18 29.96
C GLY A 2 18.70 -3.02 29.14
N ARG A 3 17.46 -2.53 29.01
CA ARG A 3 16.37 -3.22 28.31
C ARG A 3 16.77 -3.50 26.86
N TYR A 4 16.88 -4.77 26.49
CA TYR A 4 17.03 -5.18 25.09
C TYR A 4 15.75 -4.79 24.32
N SER A 5 15.80 -3.65 23.64
CA SER A 5 14.75 -3.20 22.72
C SER A 5 14.67 -4.18 21.56
N LYS A 6 13.45 -4.66 21.27
CA LYS A 6 13.18 -5.55 20.12
C LYS A 6 13.89 -4.99 18.87
N PRO A 7 14.82 -5.73 18.23
CA PRO A 7 15.52 -5.23 17.07
C PRO A 7 14.52 -5.01 15.92
N ALA A 8 14.75 -3.95 15.14
CA ALA A 8 13.97 -3.69 13.93
C ALA A 8 14.04 -4.91 12.99
N ILE A 9 12.98 -5.11 12.21
CA ILE A 9 12.68 -6.40 11.57
C ILE A 9 13.89 -7.08 10.89
N THR A 10 14.12 -8.35 11.23
CA THR A 10 15.34 -9.10 10.90
C THR A 10 15.33 -9.81 9.54
N SER A 11 14.18 -10.04 8.92
CA SER A 11 14.13 -10.41 7.49
C SER A 11 12.83 -9.98 6.82
N TRP A 12 12.90 -8.85 6.12
CA TRP A 12 12.08 -8.66 4.94
C TRP A 12 13.04 -8.67 3.75
N SER A 13 13.22 -9.82 3.09
CA SER A 13 14.07 -9.90 1.90
C SER A 13 13.66 -8.90 0.78
N MET A 14 12.48 -8.26 0.92
CA MET A 14 11.97 -7.24 0.01
C MET A 14 11.50 -5.93 0.66
N ALA A 15 11.60 -5.72 2.00
CA ALA A 15 11.28 -4.40 2.56
C ALA A 15 12.42 -3.44 2.24
N GLY A 16 12.09 -2.20 1.88
CA GLY A 16 13.06 -1.21 1.40
C GLY A 16 13.50 -1.40 -0.05
N LYS A 17 13.49 -2.63 -0.62
CA LYS A 17 13.81 -2.83 -2.05
C LYS A 17 12.80 -2.14 -2.98
N LYS A 18 11.51 -2.15 -2.61
CA LYS A 18 10.46 -1.45 -3.36
C LYS A 18 10.14 -0.12 -2.72
N GLN A 19 10.47 0.96 -3.42
CA GLN A 19 10.26 2.35 -2.98
C GLN A 19 8.84 2.87 -3.29
N SER A 20 7.99 2.05 -3.89
CA SER A 20 6.64 2.40 -4.33
C SER A 20 5.62 1.32 -3.99
N LYS A 21 4.37 1.73 -3.77
CA LYS A 21 3.23 0.85 -3.47
C LYS A 21 2.32 0.74 -4.69
N LYS A 22 1.56 -0.36 -4.80
CA LYS A 22 0.51 -0.47 -5.83
C LYS A 22 -0.68 0.40 -5.40
N THR A 23 -1.32 1.06 -6.35
CA THR A 23 -2.55 1.83 -6.12
C THR A 23 -3.72 0.89 -5.83
N ASP A 24 -4.54 1.23 -4.84
CA ASP A 24 -5.86 0.63 -4.59
C ASP A 24 -6.91 1.70 -4.86
N LEU A 25 -7.40 1.77 -6.11
CA LEU A 25 -8.48 2.69 -6.46
C LEU A 25 -9.81 1.96 -6.35
N ARG A 26 -10.73 2.53 -5.58
CA ARG A 26 -12.07 2.00 -5.36
C ARG A 26 -13.07 2.96 -5.99
N TYR A 27 -13.89 2.43 -6.89
CA TYR A 27 -14.90 3.19 -7.60
C TYR A 27 -16.24 2.89 -6.98
N GLN A 28 -16.94 3.94 -6.56
CA GLN A 28 -18.30 3.83 -6.05
C GLN A 28 -19.27 4.20 -7.17
N CYS A 29 -20.17 3.29 -7.53
CA CYS A 29 -21.25 3.62 -8.44
C CYS A 29 -22.25 4.56 -7.73
N THR A 30 -22.53 5.72 -8.32
CA THR A 30 -23.44 6.72 -7.73
C THR A 30 -24.89 6.24 -7.67
N VAL A 31 -25.30 5.38 -8.59
CA VAL A 31 -26.69 4.89 -8.70
C VAL A 31 -26.94 3.70 -7.78
N CYS A 32 -26.17 2.61 -7.93
CA CYS A 32 -26.40 1.38 -7.17
C CYS A 32 -25.59 1.29 -5.87
N LYS A 33 -24.74 2.30 -5.56
CA LYS A 33 -23.87 2.40 -4.38
C LYS A 33 -22.88 1.25 -4.19
N LYS A 34 -22.78 0.32 -5.14
CA LYS A 34 -21.81 -0.77 -5.13
C LYS A 34 -20.41 -0.22 -5.33
N SER A 35 -19.45 -0.76 -4.60
CA SER A 35 -18.04 -0.49 -4.78
C SER A 35 -17.40 -1.55 -5.67
N SER A 36 -16.60 -1.10 -6.64
CA SER A 36 -15.71 -1.96 -7.41
C SER A 36 -14.26 -1.55 -7.17
N VAL A 37 -13.35 -2.50 -7.31
CA VAL A 37 -11.93 -2.30 -7.06
C VAL A 37 -11.18 -2.37 -8.38
N GLN A 38 -10.13 -1.58 -8.51
CA GLN A 38 -9.19 -1.66 -9.63
C GLN A 38 -8.63 -3.09 -9.77
N ARG A 39 -8.83 -3.72 -10.93
CA ARG A 39 -8.40 -5.11 -11.21
C ARG A 39 -6.88 -5.33 -11.00
N VAL A 40 -6.05 -4.36 -11.37
CA VAL A 40 -4.60 -4.38 -11.12
C VAL A 40 -4.09 -2.97 -10.83
N GLY A 41 -3.53 -2.75 -9.64
CA GLY A 41 -2.88 -1.50 -9.23
C GLY A 41 -1.52 -1.28 -9.89
N LYS A 42 -1.27 -0.06 -10.38
CA LYS A 42 0.06 0.37 -10.85
C LYS A 42 0.92 0.78 -9.65
N ARG A 43 2.24 0.57 -9.72
CA ARG A 43 3.13 1.04 -8.65
C ARG A 43 3.42 2.52 -8.84
N SER A 44 3.17 3.33 -7.82
CA SER A 44 3.45 4.77 -7.81
C SER A 44 4.00 5.21 -6.46
N LYS A 45 4.73 6.33 -6.46
CA LYS A 45 5.22 6.99 -5.23
C LYS A 45 4.23 8.05 -4.73
N LYS A 46 3.51 8.69 -5.66
CA LYS A 46 2.47 9.69 -5.42
C LYS A 46 1.30 9.40 -6.36
N VAL A 47 0.09 9.66 -5.91
CA VAL A 47 -1.15 9.64 -6.71
C VAL A 47 -1.82 10.98 -6.49
N GLU A 48 -2.24 11.63 -7.57
CA GLU A 48 -3.03 12.86 -7.55
C GLU A 48 -4.37 12.55 -8.23
N LEU A 49 -5.46 12.91 -7.57
CA LEU A 49 -6.81 12.83 -8.12
C LEU A 49 -7.15 14.25 -8.57
N ILE A 50 -7.30 14.44 -9.87
CA ILE A 50 -7.74 15.71 -10.49
C ILE A 50 -9.24 15.60 -10.74
#